data_AF-A0A7L1QVI7-F1
#
_entry.id   AF-A0A7L1QVI7-F1
#
_cell.length_a   1.000
_cell.length_b   1.000
_cell.length_c   1.000
_cell.angle_alpha   90.00
_cell.angle_beta   90.00
_cell.angle_gamma   90.00
#
_symmetry.space_group_name_H-M   'P 1'
#
loop_
_entity.id
_entity.type
_entity.pdbx_description
1 polymer ?
#
loop_
_entity_poly.entity_id
_entity_poly.type
_entity_poly.pdbx_seq_one_letter_code
_entity_poly.pdbx_strand_id
1 'polypeptide(L)'
;QQIQSNFIVVIHPGSTTLRLGRATDTLPAGIPHVIARRHKQQGQAAYRDSWLLRDGLSKPESTEQRQNGLKMVDQAIWSKKMSNGARRIPVSPDQARSYNRQMRPAILDHSSGAKWTNTSNHPEFLVGEEALYVNPLDCYNIHWPIRRGQLNLHAGPGGSLTAVLADLEVIWSHAIQKYLEIPLKDLKYYRCILLIPDIYNKQHVKELVNMILMKMGFSGIIVHQESVCATFGSGLSSACIVDVGDQKTSVCCVEDGVSHRNTRLCLAYGGSDVSRCFYWLMQRAGFPYRDCQLTNKLDCLLLQHLKETFCHLDQDISGLQDHEFQIRHPDSPALLYQFRLGDEKLQAPMALFYPATFGIVGQKMTILQHRSQGDPEDPHDEHYLLATQSKQEQSAKATADRKSMSKPGAFEGELRGQSSDISERIYPQEVELGSSQGDCMIPGNDSEEPLTAHMSRKTAISQFEGKALGLDKAILHSIDCCASDDTKKKMYSSILVVGGGLMFHKAQEFLQHRILNKMPPSFRRVVENVEVITRPKDMDPRLIAWKGGAVLACLDTTQELWIYQREWQRFGVRMLRERAAFVW
;
A
#
# COMPACT_ATOMS: atom_id res chain seq x y z
N GLN A 1 37.05 -2.37 16.25
CA GLN A 1 36.61 -2.53 14.84
C GLN A 1 35.46 -1.56 14.61
N GLN A 2 35.40 -0.86 13.47
CA GLN A 2 34.23 -0.04 13.15
C GLN A 2 33.06 -0.97 12.80
N ILE A 3 31.86 -0.68 13.32
CA ILE A 3 30.69 -1.55 13.17
C ILE A 3 30.21 -1.46 11.72
N GLN A 4 30.12 -2.60 11.00
CA GLN A 4 29.81 -2.63 9.57
C GLN A 4 28.46 -1.97 9.21
N SER A 5 27.49 -2.02 10.12
CA SER A 5 26.16 -1.42 9.94
C SER A 5 26.16 0.11 9.89
N ASN A 6 27.21 0.79 10.36
CA ASN A 6 27.36 2.24 10.20
C ASN A 6 27.53 2.66 8.73
N PHE A 7 27.95 1.73 7.87
CA PHE A 7 28.10 1.91 6.42
C PHE A 7 26.92 1.32 5.62
N ILE A 8 25.78 1.08 6.28
CA ILE A 8 24.55 0.60 5.64
C ILE A 8 23.45 1.64 5.87
N VAL A 9 22.93 2.22 4.78
CA VAL A 9 21.76 3.12 4.81
C VAL A 9 20.50 2.29 4.57
N VAL A 10 19.51 2.43 5.44
CA VAL A 10 18.20 1.78 5.31
C VAL A 10 17.21 2.82 4.81
N ILE A 11 16.60 2.55 3.65
CA ILE A 11 15.65 3.43 2.96
C ILE A 11 14.28 2.73 2.96
N HIS A 12 13.30 3.36 3.61
CA HIS A 12 11.90 2.94 3.61
C HIS A 12 11.02 4.07 3.05
N PRO A 13 10.74 4.04 1.73
CA PRO A 13 9.87 5.02 1.07
C PRO A 13 8.40 4.83 1.47
N GLY A 14 7.68 5.93 1.66
CA GLY A 14 6.22 5.93 1.81
C GLY A 14 5.56 6.96 0.90
N SER A 15 4.23 6.95 0.78
CA SER A 15 3.53 7.94 -0.07
C SER A 15 3.60 9.38 0.45
N THR A 16 3.83 9.54 1.75
CA THR A 16 3.76 10.85 2.42
C THR A 16 4.99 11.12 3.28
N THR A 17 5.71 10.07 3.70
CA THR A 17 6.91 10.15 4.53
C THR A 17 7.96 9.15 4.06
N LEU A 18 9.16 9.63 3.78
CA LEU A 18 10.38 8.84 3.64
C LEU A 18 10.98 8.60 5.01
N ARG A 19 11.39 7.37 5.31
CA ARG A 19 12.16 7.03 6.51
C ARG A 19 13.53 6.56 6.08
N LEU A 20 14.56 7.28 6.52
CA LEU A 20 15.93 7.10 6.05
C LEU A 20 16.91 7.28 7.22
N GLY A 21 17.89 6.39 7.32
CA GLY A 21 18.86 6.36 8.43
C GLY A 21 19.96 5.33 8.19
N ARG A 22 21.02 5.35 8.98
CA ARG A 22 21.99 4.24 9.07
C ARG A 22 21.34 3.07 9.81
N ALA A 23 21.79 1.84 9.55
CA ALA A 23 21.33 0.67 10.31
C ALA A 23 21.75 0.70 11.79
N THR A 24 22.67 1.59 12.18
CA THR A 24 23.03 1.88 13.59
C THR A 24 22.12 2.89 14.28
N ASP A 25 21.30 3.65 13.54
CA ASP A 25 20.55 4.77 14.11
C ASP A 25 19.32 4.25 14.89
N THR A 26 19.13 4.72 16.12
CA THR A 26 18.01 4.30 16.98
C THR A 26 16.65 4.68 16.40
N LEU A 27 16.60 5.78 15.66
CA LEU A 27 15.42 6.32 14.97
C LEU A 27 15.87 6.84 13.58
N PRO A 28 15.09 6.61 12.51
CA PRO A 28 15.37 7.22 11.21
C PRO A 28 14.96 8.69 11.20
N ALA A 29 15.57 9.46 10.29
CA ALA A 29 14.98 10.72 9.85
C ALA A 29 13.64 10.44 9.15
N GLY A 30 12.59 11.17 9.54
CA GLY A 30 11.29 11.17 8.87
C GLY A 30 11.13 12.45 8.05
N ILE A 31 11.17 12.33 6.72
CA ILE A 31 11.12 13.46 5.79
C ILE A 31 9.79 13.40 5.02
N PRO A 32 9.03 14.50 4.87
CA PRO A 32 7.88 14.52 3.95
C PRO A 32 8.32 14.13 2.53
N HIS A 33 7.65 13.18 1.89
CA HIS A 33 8.12 12.59 0.64
C HIS A 33 7.64 13.39 -0.59
N VAL A 34 8.03 14.68 -0.62
CA VAL A 34 7.54 15.70 -1.54
C VAL A 34 8.69 16.59 -2.00
N ILE A 35 8.60 17.07 -3.23
CA ILE A 35 9.51 18.04 -3.83
C ILE A 35 8.71 19.18 -4.46
N ALA A 36 9.21 20.39 -4.30
CA ALA A 36 8.78 21.53 -5.10
C ALA A 36 9.83 21.77 -6.19
N ARG A 37 9.43 21.89 -7.46
CA ARG A 37 10.32 22.21 -8.58
C ARG A 37 9.94 23.54 -9.24
N ARG A 38 10.94 24.39 -9.46
CA ARG A 38 10.74 25.72 -10.03
C ARG A 38 10.32 25.63 -11.50
N HIS A 39 9.47 26.56 -11.93
CA HIS A 39 9.09 26.75 -13.33
C HIS A 39 10.31 27.13 -14.17
N LYS A 40 10.38 26.61 -15.40
CA LYS A 40 11.46 26.92 -16.35
C LYS A 40 11.20 28.19 -17.16
N GLN A 41 9.93 28.59 -17.27
CA GLN A 41 9.48 29.77 -18.02
C GLN A 41 8.43 30.52 -17.21
N GLN A 42 8.34 31.83 -17.39
CA GLN A 42 7.28 32.64 -16.80
C GLN A 42 5.92 32.28 -17.41
N GLY A 43 4.85 32.38 -16.61
CA GLY A 43 3.48 32.07 -17.06
C GLY A 43 3.13 30.59 -17.14
N GLN A 44 4.00 29.68 -16.70
CA GLN A 44 3.66 28.26 -16.59
C GLN A 44 2.56 28.05 -15.52
N ALA A 45 1.53 27.26 -15.85
CA ALA A 45 0.49 26.91 -14.90
C ALA A 45 1.06 26.08 -13.75
N ALA A 46 0.75 26.45 -12.50
CA ALA A 46 1.22 25.74 -11.32
C ALA A 46 0.57 24.35 -11.23
N TYR A 47 1.38 23.30 -11.37
CA TYR A 47 0.97 21.92 -11.15
C TYR A 47 1.11 21.55 -9.67
N ARG A 48 0.11 20.88 -9.11
CA ARG A 48 0.16 20.35 -7.73
C ARG A 48 -0.46 18.97 -7.71
N ASP A 49 0.34 17.98 -7.34
CA ASP A 49 -0.16 16.65 -7.03
C ASP A 49 -1.21 16.71 -5.92
N SER A 50 -2.30 15.96 -6.10
CA SER A 50 -3.36 15.87 -5.08
C SER A 50 -2.90 15.06 -3.87
N TRP A 51 -3.23 15.52 -2.66
CA TRP A 51 -2.93 14.78 -1.42
C TRP A 51 -4.19 14.10 -0.85
N LEU A 52 -5.01 14.81 -0.08
CA LEU A 52 -6.25 14.28 0.50
C LEU A 52 -7.33 14.03 -0.57
N LEU A 53 -7.24 14.73 -1.71
CA LEU A 53 -8.06 14.49 -2.89
C LEU A 53 -7.51 13.35 -3.78
N ARG A 54 -8.44 12.72 -4.49
CA ARG A 54 -8.22 11.58 -5.39
C ARG A 54 -9.42 11.41 -6.32
N ASP A 55 -9.21 10.67 -7.40
CA ASP A 55 -10.27 10.33 -8.34
C ASP A 55 -11.37 9.48 -7.71
N GLY A 56 -12.58 9.58 -8.29
CA GLY A 56 -13.75 8.81 -7.87
C GLY A 56 -14.55 9.40 -6.69
N LEU A 57 -14.15 10.54 -6.13
CA LEU A 57 -14.86 11.18 -4.98
C LEU A 57 -16.14 11.96 -5.34
N SER A 58 -16.25 12.36 -6.61
CA SER A 58 -17.27 13.27 -7.16
C SER A 58 -18.06 12.66 -8.33
N LYS A 59 -18.12 11.33 -8.41
CA LYS A 59 -19.03 10.65 -9.34
C LYS A 59 -20.48 10.78 -8.83
N PRO A 60 -21.51 10.66 -9.69
CA PRO A 60 -22.92 10.79 -9.29
C PRO A 60 -23.28 9.91 -8.07
N GLU A 61 -22.75 8.68 -8.04
CA GLU A 61 -23.00 7.67 -7.02
C GLU A 61 -22.16 7.88 -5.74
N SER A 62 -21.10 8.71 -5.79
CA SER A 62 -20.17 8.90 -4.66
C SER A 62 -20.85 9.42 -3.40
N THR A 63 -21.85 10.29 -3.55
CA THR A 63 -22.61 10.84 -2.42
C THR A 63 -23.53 9.81 -1.79
N GLU A 64 -24.23 9.01 -2.60
CA GLU A 64 -25.09 7.94 -2.09
C GLU A 64 -24.27 6.83 -1.43
N GLN A 65 -23.19 6.38 -2.08
CA GLN A 65 -22.27 5.38 -1.53
C GLN A 65 -21.73 5.81 -0.16
N ARG A 66 -21.34 7.09 -0.04
CA ARG A 66 -20.86 7.71 1.21
C ARG A 66 -21.91 7.68 2.33
N GLN A 67 -23.15 8.06 2.04
CA GLN A 67 -24.23 8.04 3.04
C GLN A 67 -24.62 6.60 3.43
N ASN A 68 -24.68 5.67 2.48
CA ASN A 68 -24.96 4.26 2.77
C ASN A 68 -23.81 3.60 3.55
N GLY A 69 -22.56 3.98 3.29
CA GLY A 69 -21.40 3.60 4.11
C GLY A 69 -21.52 4.12 5.55
N LEU A 70 -21.87 5.40 5.73
CA LEU A 70 -22.03 5.99 7.07
C LEU A 70 -23.16 5.30 7.86
N LYS A 71 -24.30 4.97 7.24
CA LYS A 71 -25.37 4.19 7.89
C LYS A 71 -24.86 2.84 8.43
N MET A 72 -23.97 2.16 7.70
CA MET A 72 -23.35 0.91 8.15
C MET A 72 -22.37 1.12 9.31
N VAL A 73 -21.69 2.27 9.36
CA VAL A 73 -20.87 2.69 10.50
C VAL A 73 -21.75 2.95 11.72
N ASP A 74 -22.82 3.74 11.58
CA ASP A 74 -23.76 4.06 12.66
C ASP A 74 -24.44 2.81 13.24
N GLN A 75 -24.91 1.91 12.36
CA GLN A 75 -25.44 0.62 12.76
C GLN A 75 -24.39 -0.20 13.54
N ALA A 76 -23.13 -0.18 13.11
CA ALA A 76 -22.06 -0.91 13.77
C ALA A 76 -21.71 -0.31 15.14
N ILE A 77 -21.67 1.02 15.27
CA ILE A 77 -21.51 1.72 16.56
C ILE A 77 -22.65 1.31 17.49
N TRP A 78 -23.92 1.50 17.06
CA TRP A 78 -25.09 1.17 17.88
C TRP A 78 -25.15 -0.32 18.26
N SER A 79 -24.71 -1.21 17.36
CA SER A 79 -24.70 -2.67 17.60
C SER A 79 -23.72 -3.10 18.70
N LYS A 80 -22.67 -2.34 18.96
CA LYS A 80 -21.74 -2.57 20.08
C LYS A 80 -22.29 -1.88 21.34
N LYS A 81 -22.22 -2.57 22.48
CA LYS A 81 -22.54 -1.99 23.79
C LYS A 81 -21.31 -1.26 24.34
N MET A 82 -21.55 -0.25 25.15
CA MET A 82 -20.53 0.37 26.01
C MET A 82 -20.14 -0.60 27.15
N SER A 83 -19.04 -0.35 27.83
CA SER A 83 -18.52 -1.21 28.90
C SER A 83 -19.49 -1.36 30.09
N ASN A 84 -20.39 -0.40 30.29
CA ASN A 84 -21.49 -0.48 31.27
C ASN A 84 -22.71 -1.32 30.80
N GLY A 85 -22.64 -1.96 29.64
CA GLY A 85 -23.70 -2.81 29.07
C GLY A 85 -24.84 -2.06 28.37
N ALA A 86 -24.85 -0.72 28.41
CA ALA A 86 -25.85 0.12 27.74
C ALA A 86 -25.55 0.29 26.23
N ARG A 87 -26.56 0.72 25.48
CA ARG A 87 -26.38 1.22 24.11
C ARG A 87 -25.77 2.63 24.16
N ARG A 88 -24.83 2.92 23.28
CA ARG A 88 -24.35 4.29 23.06
C ARG A 88 -25.51 5.15 22.56
N ILE A 89 -25.73 6.30 23.20
CA ILE A 89 -26.71 7.30 22.76
C ILE A 89 -26.05 8.14 21.67
N PRO A 90 -26.58 8.17 20.44
CA PRO A 90 -26.00 8.96 19.35
C PRO A 90 -26.26 10.45 19.55
N VAL A 91 -25.31 11.28 19.09
CA VAL A 91 -25.40 12.74 19.15
C VAL A 91 -25.76 13.30 17.78
N SER A 92 -26.74 14.21 17.70
CA SER A 92 -27.10 14.83 16.42
C SER A 92 -26.06 15.88 16.01
N PRO A 93 -25.52 15.83 14.77
CA PRO A 93 -24.64 16.88 14.24
C PRO A 93 -25.27 18.28 14.22
N ASP A 94 -26.60 18.40 14.24
CA ASP A 94 -27.29 19.69 14.27
C ASP A 94 -27.17 20.38 15.64
N GLN A 95 -27.04 19.61 16.73
CA GLN A 95 -26.77 20.14 18.07
C GLN A 95 -25.37 20.77 18.12
N ALA A 96 -24.36 20.07 17.59
CA ALA A 96 -23.01 20.59 17.44
C ALA A 96 -22.97 21.84 16.54
N ARG A 97 -23.63 21.76 15.37
CA ARG A 97 -23.67 22.84 14.36
C ARG A 97 -24.24 24.14 14.89
N SER A 98 -25.27 24.07 15.75
CA SER A 98 -25.93 25.25 16.32
C SER A 98 -24.98 26.07 17.20
N TYR A 99 -24.10 25.40 17.96
CA TYR A 99 -23.01 26.02 18.72
C TYR A 99 -21.85 26.43 17.80
N ASN A 100 -21.32 25.49 17.01
CA ASN A 100 -20.10 25.68 16.21
C ASN A 100 -20.18 26.85 15.21
N ARG A 101 -21.37 27.14 14.65
CA ARG A 101 -21.55 28.28 13.73
C ARG A 101 -21.49 29.65 14.43
N GLN A 102 -21.72 29.71 15.73
CA GLN A 102 -21.64 30.94 16.53
C GLN A 102 -20.19 31.25 16.91
N MET A 103 -19.36 30.21 17.09
CA MET A 103 -17.95 30.36 17.46
C MET A 103 -17.17 31.21 16.44
N ARG A 104 -16.21 31.98 16.97
CA ARG A 104 -15.24 32.79 16.22
C ARG A 104 -13.86 32.48 16.80
N PRO A 105 -12.78 32.55 16.00
CA PRO A 105 -11.45 32.32 16.52
C PRO A 105 -11.05 33.46 17.46
N ALA A 106 -10.38 33.11 18.55
CA ALA A 106 -9.58 34.07 19.32
C ALA A 106 -8.22 34.25 18.63
N ILE A 107 -7.69 35.47 18.65
CA ILE A 107 -6.30 35.74 18.23
C ILE A 107 -5.42 35.48 19.45
N LEU A 108 -4.51 34.51 19.35
CA LEU A 108 -3.49 34.25 20.39
C LEU A 108 -2.31 35.20 20.22
N ASP A 109 -1.83 35.32 18.99
CA ASP A 109 -0.66 36.12 18.61
C ASP A 109 -0.97 36.87 17.31
N HIS A 110 -0.52 38.11 17.17
CA HIS A 110 -0.66 38.88 15.92
C HIS A 110 0.13 38.28 14.74
N SER A 111 1.09 37.39 15.01
CA SER A 111 1.85 36.63 14.03
C SER A 111 1.82 35.15 14.43
N SER A 112 1.53 34.25 13.49
CA SER A 112 1.52 32.81 13.74
C SER A 112 2.86 32.23 14.20
N GLY A 113 3.97 32.91 13.86
CA GLY A 113 5.34 32.42 13.97
C GLY A 113 5.79 31.54 12.78
N ALA A 114 4.85 31.03 11.99
CA ALA A 114 5.14 30.29 10.76
C ALA A 114 5.53 31.26 9.64
N LYS A 115 6.41 30.80 8.74
CA LYS A 115 6.89 31.57 7.58
C LYS A 115 6.88 30.68 6.34
N TRP A 116 6.66 31.28 5.18
CA TRP A 116 6.94 30.59 3.91
C TRP A 116 8.43 30.33 3.77
N THR A 117 8.77 29.25 3.07
CA THR A 117 10.14 28.95 2.66
C THR A 117 10.66 30.07 1.78
N ASN A 118 11.86 30.58 2.07
CA ASN A 118 12.46 31.67 1.30
C ASN A 118 12.90 31.18 -0.08
N THR A 119 12.23 31.68 -1.12
CA THR A 119 12.50 31.36 -2.54
C THR A 119 13.28 32.45 -3.29
N SER A 120 13.75 33.49 -2.59
CA SER A 120 14.38 34.70 -3.19
C SER A 120 15.68 34.41 -3.94
N ASN A 121 16.39 33.33 -3.60
CA ASN A 121 17.57 32.85 -4.32
C ASN A 121 17.23 31.94 -5.51
N HIS A 122 15.95 31.85 -5.88
CA HIS A 122 15.43 31.10 -7.03
C HIS A 122 15.87 29.62 -7.10
N PRO A 123 15.79 28.84 -6.00
CA PRO A 123 16.28 27.47 -5.97
C PRO A 123 15.55 26.60 -7.00
N GLU A 124 16.26 25.76 -7.74
CA GLU A 124 15.65 24.90 -8.77
C GLU A 124 14.63 23.92 -8.17
N PHE A 125 14.86 23.50 -6.93
CA PHE A 125 13.96 22.66 -6.16
C PHE A 125 14.07 22.91 -4.65
N LEU A 126 13.05 22.49 -3.92
CA LEU A 126 13.00 22.41 -2.45
C LEU A 126 12.44 21.04 -2.05
N VAL A 127 12.85 20.50 -0.91
CA VAL A 127 12.55 19.11 -0.50
C VAL A 127 11.90 19.06 0.88
N GLY A 128 10.94 18.14 1.07
CA GLY A 128 10.37 17.82 2.36
C GLY A 128 9.57 18.99 2.95
N GLU A 129 9.87 19.35 4.20
CA GLU A 129 9.17 20.44 4.91
C GLU A 129 9.27 21.77 4.13
N GLU A 130 10.43 22.06 3.54
CA GLU A 130 10.64 23.26 2.71
C GLU A 130 9.74 23.26 1.45
N ALA A 131 9.41 22.09 0.88
CA ALA A 131 8.45 22.00 -0.22
C ALA A 131 7.00 22.21 0.23
N LEU A 132 6.65 21.73 1.44
CA LEU A 132 5.33 21.95 2.03
C LEU A 132 5.07 23.44 2.27
N TYR A 133 6.06 24.17 2.78
CA TYR A 133 5.99 25.61 3.08
C TYR A 133 6.40 26.53 1.92
N VAL A 134 6.47 26.06 0.67
CA VAL A 134 6.47 26.96 -0.50
C VAL A 134 5.15 27.71 -0.59
N ASN A 135 5.20 29.04 -0.70
CA ASN A 135 4.04 29.91 -0.88
C ASN A 135 3.24 29.46 -2.12
N PRO A 136 1.91 29.26 -2.05
CA PRO A 136 1.08 28.90 -3.19
C PRO A 136 1.17 29.86 -4.40
N LEU A 137 1.62 31.10 -4.22
CA LEU A 137 1.78 32.09 -5.29
C LEU A 137 3.14 32.00 -6.00
N ASP A 138 4.12 31.27 -5.44
CA ASP A 138 5.44 31.15 -6.04
C ASP A 138 5.42 30.22 -7.28
N CYS A 139 6.40 30.42 -8.16
CA CYS A 139 6.55 29.70 -9.42
C CYS A 139 7.11 28.26 -9.26
N TYR A 140 6.45 27.44 -8.46
CA TYR A 140 6.81 26.03 -8.21
C TYR A 140 5.65 25.08 -8.48
N ASN A 141 5.99 23.94 -9.09
CA ASN A 141 5.15 22.75 -9.11
C ASN A 141 5.43 21.89 -7.87
N ILE A 142 4.42 21.24 -7.32
CA ILE A 142 4.55 20.34 -6.16
C ILE A 142 4.29 18.90 -6.64
N HIS A 143 5.27 18.01 -6.46
CA HIS A 143 5.15 16.60 -6.82
C HIS A 143 5.31 15.68 -5.59
N TRP A 144 4.49 14.63 -5.54
CA TRP A 144 4.58 13.55 -4.56
C TRP A 144 5.00 12.27 -5.31
N PRO A 145 6.30 11.89 -5.36
CA PRO A 145 6.77 10.83 -6.27
C PRO A 145 6.21 9.43 -5.99
N ILE A 146 5.61 9.21 -4.82
CA ILE A 146 4.90 7.97 -4.48
C ILE A 146 3.46 8.32 -4.07
N ARG A 147 2.47 7.66 -4.67
CA ARG A 147 1.07 7.70 -4.24
C ARG A 147 0.48 6.31 -4.09
N ARG A 148 -0.32 6.11 -3.04
CA ARG A 148 -0.96 4.82 -2.72
C ARG A 148 0.00 3.61 -2.76
N GLY A 149 1.22 3.81 -2.27
CA GLY A 149 2.29 2.78 -2.22
C GLY A 149 3.00 2.48 -3.54
N GLN A 150 2.75 3.22 -4.62
CA GLN A 150 3.38 3.00 -5.93
C GLN A 150 3.97 4.32 -6.47
N LEU A 151 4.86 4.24 -7.46
CA LEU A 151 5.36 5.42 -8.18
C LEU A 151 4.19 6.23 -8.76
N ASN A 152 4.19 7.56 -8.58
CA ASN A 152 3.10 8.43 -8.97
C ASN A 152 3.15 8.78 -10.47
N LEU A 153 2.81 7.81 -11.32
CA LEU A 153 2.81 7.99 -12.77
C LEU A 153 1.51 8.64 -13.26
N HIS A 154 1.62 9.71 -14.04
CA HIS A 154 0.49 10.46 -14.61
C HIS A 154 0.89 11.29 -15.84
N ALA A 155 -0.10 11.76 -16.61
CA ALA A 155 0.13 12.54 -17.83
C ALA A 155 0.61 14.00 -17.59
N GLY A 156 0.40 14.56 -16.39
CA GLY A 156 0.85 15.91 -16.02
C GLY A 156 2.37 16.04 -15.79
N PRO A 157 2.89 17.27 -15.67
CA PRO A 157 4.30 17.54 -15.36
C PRO A 157 4.80 16.76 -14.14
N GLY A 158 5.97 16.11 -14.24
CA GLY A 158 6.53 15.28 -13.17
C GLY A 158 6.11 13.80 -13.21
N GLY A 159 5.02 13.44 -13.90
CA GLY A 159 4.44 12.09 -13.84
C GLY A 159 5.00 11.04 -14.79
N SER A 160 6.02 11.34 -15.58
CA SER A 160 6.74 10.32 -16.35
C SER A 160 7.67 9.52 -15.43
N LEU A 161 7.90 8.24 -15.74
CA LEU A 161 8.78 7.37 -14.94
C LEU A 161 10.16 7.99 -14.68
N THR A 162 10.76 8.60 -15.71
CA THR A 162 12.06 9.28 -15.60
C THR A 162 12.03 10.52 -14.71
N ALA A 163 10.93 11.29 -14.71
CA ALA A 163 10.78 12.45 -13.84
C ALA A 163 10.54 12.03 -12.39
N VAL A 164 9.68 11.03 -12.14
CA VAL A 164 9.46 10.46 -10.80
C VAL A 164 10.76 9.91 -10.20
N LEU A 165 11.58 9.19 -11.00
CA LEU A 165 12.89 8.70 -10.54
C LEU A 165 13.86 9.85 -10.24
N ALA A 166 13.92 10.89 -11.08
CA ALA A 166 14.75 12.07 -10.82
C ALA A 166 14.30 12.86 -9.58
N ASP A 167 13.00 12.87 -9.26
CA ASP A 167 12.45 13.47 -8.05
C ASP A 167 12.82 12.64 -6.81
N LEU A 168 12.75 11.30 -6.88
CA LEU A 168 13.23 10.41 -5.82
C LEU A 168 14.74 10.55 -5.58
N GLU A 169 15.55 10.54 -6.65
CA GLU A 169 17.01 10.72 -6.56
C GLU A 169 17.36 12.02 -5.85
N VAL A 170 16.70 13.14 -6.18
CA VAL A 170 16.90 14.45 -5.54
C VAL A 170 16.46 14.44 -4.07
N ILE A 171 15.27 13.92 -3.75
CA ILE A 171 14.78 13.88 -2.35
C ILE A 171 15.70 13.01 -1.48
N TRP A 172 16.10 11.83 -1.97
CA TRP A 172 16.89 10.89 -1.19
C TRP A 172 18.33 11.38 -1.03
N SER A 173 18.92 11.96 -2.08
CA SER A 173 20.24 12.59 -2.00
C SER A 173 20.26 13.77 -1.03
N HIS A 174 19.25 14.65 -1.10
CA HIS A 174 19.08 15.75 -0.14
C HIS A 174 18.94 15.22 1.29
N ALA A 175 18.15 14.17 1.50
CA ALA A 175 17.94 13.59 2.83
C ALA A 175 19.23 12.98 3.41
N ILE A 176 20.00 12.27 2.59
CA ILE A 176 21.31 11.70 2.95
C ILE A 176 22.31 12.80 3.33
N GLN A 177 22.39 13.88 2.54
CA GLN A 177 23.31 14.98 2.82
C GLN A 177 22.90 15.79 4.06
N LYS A 178 21.61 16.10 4.22
CA LYS A 178 21.11 17.02 5.25
C LYS A 178 20.89 16.37 6.61
N TYR A 179 20.41 15.12 6.65
CA TYR A 179 20.05 14.44 7.90
C TYR A 179 21.03 13.34 8.32
N LEU A 180 21.76 12.74 7.37
CA LEU A 180 22.83 11.78 7.70
C LEU A 180 24.23 12.40 7.65
N GLU A 181 24.38 13.61 7.11
CA GLU A 181 25.68 14.29 6.94
C GLU A 181 26.67 13.50 6.06
N ILE A 182 26.15 12.69 5.11
CA ILE A 182 26.97 11.90 4.18
C ILE A 182 27.13 12.64 2.84
N PRO A 183 28.35 13.01 2.41
CA PRO A 183 28.58 13.55 1.08
C PRO A 183 28.28 12.50 0.00
N LEU A 184 27.56 12.88 -1.07
CA LEU A 184 27.14 11.92 -2.12
C LEU A 184 28.33 11.18 -2.79
N LYS A 185 29.47 11.87 -2.96
CA LYS A 185 30.72 11.29 -3.47
C LYS A 185 31.26 10.10 -2.66
N ASP A 186 30.82 9.96 -1.41
CA ASP A 186 31.26 8.95 -0.46
C ASP A 186 30.27 7.77 -0.37
N LEU A 187 29.14 7.81 -1.08
CA LEU A 187 28.16 6.69 -1.17
C LEU A 187 28.75 5.39 -1.70
N LYS A 188 29.86 5.46 -2.46
CA LYS A 188 30.69 4.31 -2.85
C LYS A 188 31.27 3.51 -1.68
N TYR A 189 31.28 4.05 -0.46
CA TYR A 189 31.66 3.34 0.77
C TYR A 189 30.45 2.77 1.52
N TYR A 190 29.24 3.12 1.11
CA TYR A 190 28.00 2.70 1.73
C TYR A 190 27.30 1.62 0.90
N ARG A 191 26.49 0.81 1.58
CA ARG A 191 25.51 -0.10 0.98
C ARG A 191 24.10 0.33 1.38
N CYS A 192 23.09 -0.11 0.62
CA CYS A 192 21.70 0.30 0.81
C CYS A 192 20.78 -0.90 1.11
N ILE A 193 19.90 -0.81 2.11
CA ILE A 193 18.75 -1.71 2.25
C ILE A 193 17.50 -0.93 1.85
N LEU A 194 16.86 -1.33 0.75
CA LEU A 194 15.64 -0.74 0.22
C LEU A 194 14.43 -1.59 0.63
N LEU A 195 13.50 -1.00 1.37
CA LEU A 195 12.19 -1.60 1.61
C LEU A 195 11.27 -1.32 0.42
N ILE A 196 10.53 -2.35 -0.01
CA ILE A 196 9.55 -2.29 -1.10
C ILE A 196 8.18 -2.82 -0.66
N PRO A 197 7.08 -2.45 -1.34
CA PRO A 197 5.75 -2.99 -1.04
C PRO A 197 5.65 -4.51 -1.19
N ASP A 198 4.73 -5.14 -0.46
CA ASP A 198 4.51 -6.59 -0.53
C ASP A 198 4.01 -7.04 -1.92
N ILE A 199 3.21 -6.19 -2.56
CA ILE A 199 2.82 -6.29 -3.97
C ILE A 199 3.57 -5.19 -4.72
N TYR A 200 4.79 -5.52 -5.16
CA TYR A 200 5.68 -4.62 -5.89
C TYR A 200 5.46 -4.69 -7.41
N ASN A 201 5.80 -3.60 -8.10
CA ASN A 201 5.96 -3.59 -9.55
C ASN A 201 7.43 -3.88 -9.89
N LYS A 202 7.69 -4.97 -10.65
CA LYS A 202 9.04 -5.41 -11.03
C LYS A 202 9.83 -4.31 -11.75
N GLN A 203 9.23 -3.64 -12.74
CA GLN A 203 9.86 -2.55 -13.48
C GLN A 203 10.23 -1.38 -12.55
N HIS A 204 9.33 -0.98 -11.64
CA HIS A 204 9.61 0.10 -10.69
C HIS A 204 10.78 -0.25 -9.76
N VAL A 205 10.82 -1.47 -9.21
CA VAL A 205 11.91 -1.91 -8.34
C VAL A 205 13.24 -2.00 -9.11
N LYS A 206 13.23 -2.51 -10.34
CA LYS A 206 14.41 -2.48 -11.24
C LYS A 206 14.97 -1.07 -11.39
N GLU A 207 14.14 -0.08 -11.69
CA GLU A 207 14.61 1.30 -11.87
C GLU A 207 15.11 1.93 -10.56
N LEU A 208 14.53 1.59 -9.41
CA LEU A 208 15.03 2.06 -8.10
C LEU A 208 16.39 1.45 -7.76
N VAL A 209 16.59 0.15 -8.03
CA VAL A 209 17.89 -0.53 -7.89
C VAL A 209 18.93 0.11 -8.81
N ASN A 210 18.55 0.36 -10.06
CA ASN A 210 19.38 1.03 -11.06
C ASN A 210 19.77 2.46 -10.62
N MET A 211 18.82 3.24 -10.09
CA MET A 211 19.05 4.57 -9.55
C MET A 211 20.03 4.54 -8.36
N ILE A 212 19.81 3.67 -7.37
CA ILE A 212 20.68 3.57 -6.19
C ILE A 212 22.11 3.18 -6.55
N LEU A 213 22.30 2.17 -7.41
CA LEU A 213 23.64 1.66 -7.77
C LEU A 213 24.34 2.51 -8.83
N MET A 214 23.65 2.91 -9.91
CA MET A 214 24.27 3.56 -11.08
C MET A 214 24.24 5.09 -11.04
N LYS A 215 23.24 5.70 -10.39
CA LYS A 215 23.10 7.17 -10.32
C LYS A 215 23.64 7.72 -9.00
N MET A 216 23.11 7.25 -7.87
CA MET A 216 23.54 7.67 -6.54
C MET A 216 24.92 7.11 -6.15
N GLY A 217 25.33 5.97 -6.74
CA GLY A 217 26.67 5.42 -6.59
C GLY A 217 26.91 4.60 -5.32
N PHE A 218 25.86 4.00 -4.73
CA PHE A 218 26.02 3.01 -3.66
C PHE A 218 26.78 1.78 -4.15
N SER A 219 27.64 1.20 -3.30
CA SER A 219 28.47 0.03 -3.64
C SER A 219 27.67 -1.26 -3.86
N GLY A 220 26.58 -1.42 -3.12
CA GLY A 220 25.69 -2.58 -3.20
C GLY A 220 24.35 -2.32 -2.51
N ILE A 221 23.36 -3.15 -2.84
CA ILE A 221 21.98 -3.03 -2.38
C ILE A 221 21.39 -4.39 -1.98
N ILE A 222 20.51 -4.37 -0.98
CA ILE A 222 19.52 -5.42 -0.71
C ILE A 222 18.13 -4.83 -0.87
N VAL A 223 17.23 -5.60 -1.45
CA VAL A 223 15.82 -5.24 -1.60
C VAL A 223 15.00 -6.22 -0.75
N HIS A 224 14.08 -5.72 0.07
CA HIS A 224 13.24 -6.57 0.92
C HIS A 224 11.81 -6.04 1.08
N GLN A 225 10.85 -6.95 1.22
CA GLN A 225 9.42 -6.61 1.39
C GLN A 225 9.12 -6.00 2.77
N GLU A 226 8.30 -4.95 2.78
CA GLU A 226 7.93 -4.17 3.98
C GLU A 226 7.32 -5.02 5.10
N SER A 227 6.49 -6.02 4.78
CA SER A 227 5.89 -6.92 5.79
C SER A 227 6.90 -7.81 6.50
N VAL A 228 7.90 -8.32 5.79
CA VAL A 228 8.96 -9.15 6.38
C VAL A 228 9.92 -8.28 7.20
N CYS A 229 10.17 -7.04 6.75
CA CYS A 229 10.86 -6.10 7.63
C CYS A 229 10.01 -5.76 8.87
N ALA A 230 8.67 -5.76 8.80
CA ALA A 230 7.84 -5.59 9.99
C ALA A 230 7.93 -6.77 10.98
N THR A 231 8.07 -8.02 10.50
CA THR A 231 8.33 -9.19 11.37
C THR A 231 9.70 -9.08 12.04
N PHE A 232 10.77 -8.78 11.29
CA PHE A 232 12.11 -8.56 11.87
C PHE A 232 12.14 -7.41 12.90
N GLY A 233 11.45 -6.30 12.62
CA GLY A 233 11.42 -5.12 13.49
C GLY A 233 10.61 -5.32 14.78
N SER A 234 9.60 -6.19 14.75
CA SER A 234 8.83 -6.57 15.95
C SER A 234 9.50 -7.72 16.73
N GLY A 235 10.17 -8.63 16.03
CA GLY A 235 10.72 -9.88 16.58
C GLY A 235 9.73 -11.04 16.60
N LEU A 236 8.70 -11.01 15.73
CA LEU A 236 7.77 -12.10 15.51
C LEU A 236 8.26 -12.94 14.32
N SER A 237 8.34 -14.27 14.43
CA SER A 237 8.71 -15.12 13.29
C SER A 237 7.54 -15.39 12.34
N SER A 238 6.32 -15.50 12.89
CA SER A 238 5.07 -15.75 12.16
C SER A 238 3.99 -14.79 12.62
N ALA A 239 3.39 -14.01 11.70
CA ALA A 239 2.27 -13.12 12.00
C ALA A 239 1.50 -12.68 10.73
N CYS A 240 0.22 -12.35 10.91
CA CYS A 240 -0.54 -11.59 9.92
C CYS A 240 -0.17 -10.11 10.04
N ILE A 241 0.44 -9.54 9.00
CA ILE A 241 0.94 -8.17 8.99
C ILE A 241 -0.11 -7.25 8.35
N VAL A 242 -0.39 -6.13 9.01
CA VAL A 242 -1.37 -5.13 8.59
C VAL A 242 -0.71 -3.74 8.65
N ASP A 243 -0.12 -3.29 7.53
CA ASP A 243 0.44 -1.94 7.44
C ASP A 243 -0.61 -0.94 6.97
N VAL A 244 -1.13 -0.12 7.89
CA VAL A 244 -2.05 0.97 7.57
C VAL A 244 -1.25 2.25 7.35
N GLY A 245 -1.00 2.59 6.09
CA GLY A 245 -0.30 3.82 5.70
C GLY A 245 -1.22 5.03 5.58
N ASP A 246 -0.69 6.14 5.05
CA ASP A 246 -1.49 7.33 4.74
C ASP A 246 -2.45 7.11 3.55
N GLN A 247 -2.00 6.41 2.49
CA GLN A 247 -2.76 6.28 1.24
C GLN A 247 -3.06 4.83 0.81
N LYS A 248 -2.44 3.84 1.46
CA LYS A 248 -2.65 2.41 1.21
C LYS A 248 -2.68 1.64 2.52
N THR A 249 -3.28 0.45 2.47
CA THR A 249 -3.20 -0.54 3.56
C THR A 249 -2.75 -1.88 2.99
N SER A 250 -1.58 -2.39 3.41
CA SER A 250 -1.10 -3.73 3.04
C SER A 250 -1.60 -4.76 4.06
N VAL A 251 -1.98 -5.95 3.61
CA VAL A 251 -2.29 -7.11 4.46
C VAL A 251 -1.64 -8.35 3.85
N CYS A 252 -0.84 -9.09 4.63
CA CYS A 252 -0.36 -10.42 4.23
C CYS A 252 0.08 -11.25 5.43
N CYS A 253 0.10 -12.57 5.28
CA CYS A 253 0.67 -13.49 6.26
C CYS A 253 2.17 -13.74 5.96
N VAL A 254 2.99 -13.58 7.00
CA VAL A 254 4.44 -13.86 6.95
C VAL A 254 4.75 -14.99 7.91
N GLU A 255 5.45 -16.02 7.42
CA GLU A 255 5.95 -17.16 8.19
C GLU A 255 7.46 -17.32 7.89
N ASP A 256 8.29 -17.34 8.93
CA ASP A 256 9.74 -17.59 8.88
C ASP A 256 10.51 -16.79 7.82
N GLY A 257 10.17 -15.49 7.72
CA GLY A 257 10.79 -14.55 6.77
C GLY A 257 10.16 -14.51 5.38
N VAL A 258 9.11 -15.30 5.11
CA VAL A 258 8.46 -15.39 3.80
C VAL A 258 7.05 -14.82 3.84
N SER A 259 6.78 -13.76 3.05
CA SER A 259 5.42 -13.27 2.79
C SER A 259 4.71 -14.19 1.79
N HIS A 260 3.67 -14.91 2.21
CA HIS A 260 2.98 -15.86 1.33
C HIS A 260 2.19 -15.15 0.22
N ARG A 261 2.57 -15.34 -1.05
CA ARG A 261 2.00 -14.65 -2.23
C ARG A 261 0.45 -14.64 -2.24
N ASN A 262 -0.19 -15.78 -1.96
CA ASN A 262 -1.65 -15.93 -2.01
C ASN A 262 -2.41 -15.11 -0.95
N THR A 263 -1.73 -14.72 0.12
CA THR A 263 -2.31 -13.98 1.25
C THR A 263 -2.24 -12.46 1.06
N ARG A 264 -1.52 -11.97 0.03
CA ARG A 264 -1.24 -10.54 -0.14
C ARG A 264 -2.45 -9.79 -0.70
N LEU A 265 -2.94 -8.82 0.08
CA LEU A 265 -3.86 -7.78 -0.36
C LEU A 265 -3.23 -6.39 -0.17
N CYS A 266 -3.46 -5.49 -1.13
CA CYS A 266 -3.25 -4.06 -0.95
C CYS A 266 -4.57 -3.31 -1.18
N LEU A 267 -5.03 -2.60 -0.17
CA LEU A 267 -6.25 -1.81 -0.18
C LEU A 267 -5.87 -0.36 -0.50
N ALA A 268 -6.52 0.24 -1.49
CA ALA A 268 -6.18 1.59 -1.96
C ALA A 268 -6.80 2.69 -1.07
N TYR A 269 -6.72 2.56 0.26
CA TYR A 269 -7.13 3.59 1.22
C TYR A 269 -6.25 3.58 2.49
N GLY A 270 -6.22 4.70 3.21
CA GLY A 270 -5.47 4.85 4.46
C GLY A 270 -5.85 6.09 5.29
N GLY A 271 -4.90 6.59 6.09
CA GLY A 271 -5.08 7.74 6.99
C GLY A 271 -5.55 9.05 6.33
N SER A 272 -5.19 9.31 5.07
CA SER A 272 -5.64 10.47 4.28
C SER A 272 -7.13 10.41 3.96
N ASP A 273 -7.64 9.23 3.62
CA ASP A 273 -9.07 8.99 3.39
C ASP A 273 -9.88 9.16 4.68
N VAL A 274 -9.32 8.77 5.83
CA VAL A 274 -9.89 9.05 7.16
C VAL A 274 -9.85 10.55 7.47
N SER A 275 -8.75 11.25 7.20
CA SER A 275 -8.62 12.71 7.42
C SER A 275 -9.68 13.48 6.63
N ARG A 276 -9.87 13.12 5.35
CA ARG A 276 -10.92 13.66 4.48
C ARG A 276 -12.34 13.28 4.94
N CYS A 277 -12.54 12.05 5.40
CA CYS A 277 -13.83 11.63 5.97
C CYS A 277 -14.17 12.43 7.23
N PHE A 278 -13.20 12.64 8.11
CA PHE A 278 -13.35 13.42 9.33
C PHE A 278 -13.67 14.88 9.00
N TYR A 279 -12.96 15.51 8.07
CA TYR A 279 -13.29 16.85 7.58
C TYR A 279 -14.74 16.97 7.09
N TRP A 280 -15.21 16.05 6.25
CA TRP A 280 -16.60 16.02 5.78
C TRP A 280 -17.62 15.89 6.91
N LEU A 281 -17.32 15.07 7.93
CA LEU A 281 -18.18 14.95 9.12
C LEU A 281 -18.14 16.23 9.98
N MET A 282 -16.97 16.83 10.20
CA MET A 282 -16.84 18.11 10.89
C MET A 282 -17.60 19.24 10.17
N GLN A 283 -17.58 19.29 8.83
CA GLN A 283 -18.39 20.23 8.06
C GLN A 283 -19.90 20.06 8.34
N ARG A 284 -20.39 18.82 8.45
CA ARG A 284 -21.78 18.53 8.85
C ARG A 284 -22.07 19.00 10.29
N ALA A 285 -21.10 18.86 11.19
CA ALA A 285 -21.13 19.41 12.55
C ALA A 285 -20.86 20.94 12.61
N GLY A 286 -20.69 21.62 11.47
CA GLY A 286 -20.52 23.08 11.41
C GLY A 286 -19.12 23.61 11.72
N PHE A 287 -18.07 22.86 11.36
CA PHE A 287 -16.64 23.22 11.51
C PHE A 287 -16.37 24.73 11.34
N PRO A 288 -15.73 25.41 12.33
CA PRO A 288 -15.71 26.87 12.37
C PRO A 288 -14.69 27.51 11.41
N TYR A 289 -13.66 26.79 10.98
CA TYR A 289 -12.74 27.26 9.93
C TYR A 289 -13.31 26.94 8.55
N ARG A 290 -14.06 27.92 8.00
CA ARG A 290 -14.92 27.73 6.81
C ARG A 290 -14.14 27.72 5.49
N ASP A 291 -13.01 28.41 5.42
CA ASP A 291 -12.23 28.62 4.19
C ASP A 291 -11.23 27.49 3.91
N CYS A 292 -11.20 26.47 4.78
CA CYS A 292 -10.38 25.26 4.69
C CYS A 292 -10.60 24.50 3.37
N GLN A 293 -9.53 24.22 2.63
CA GLN A 293 -9.56 23.59 1.31
C GLN A 293 -8.69 22.33 1.23
N LEU A 294 -9.26 21.22 0.71
CA LEU A 294 -8.53 19.96 0.49
C LEU A 294 -7.47 20.02 -0.63
N THR A 295 -7.33 21.17 -1.31
CA THR A 295 -6.27 21.49 -2.29
C THR A 295 -5.12 22.30 -1.68
N ASN A 296 -5.26 22.82 -0.47
CA ASN A 296 -4.25 23.59 0.24
C ASN A 296 -3.42 22.66 1.14
N LYS A 297 -2.09 22.77 1.04
CA LYS A 297 -1.14 21.92 1.77
C LYS A 297 -1.22 22.12 3.28
N LEU A 298 -1.36 23.36 3.75
CA LEU A 298 -1.40 23.69 5.18
C LEU A 298 -2.74 23.25 5.80
N ASP A 299 -3.83 23.43 5.07
CA ASP A 299 -5.14 22.88 5.46
C ASP A 299 -5.09 21.34 5.53
N CYS A 300 -4.41 20.68 4.60
CA CYS A 300 -4.22 19.23 4.65
C CYS A 300 -3.40 18.77 5.87
N LEU A 301 -2.35 19.52 6.26
CA LEU A 301 -1.60 19.29 7.50
C LEU A 301 -2.50 19.46 8.73
N LEU A 302 -3.28 20.55 8.79
CA LEU A 302 -4.27 20.77 9.85
C LEU A 302 -5.26 19.60 9.94
N LEU A 303 -5.85 19.16 8.83
CA LEU A 303 -6.84 18.08 8.84
C LEU A 303 -6.28 16.72 9.26
N GLN A 304 -5.02 16.43 8.96
CA GLN A 304 -4.34 15.26 9.53
C GLN A 304 -4.14 15.40 11.04
N HIS A 305 -3.69 16.57 11.51
CA HIS A 305 -3.50 16.86 12.93
C HIS A 305 -4.81 16.73 13.71
N LEU A 306 -5.91 17.36 13.25
CA LEU A 306 -7.22 17.25 13.90
C LEU A 306 -7.70 15.79 13.99
N LYS A 307 -7.46 14.98 12.94
CA LYS A 307 -7.74 13.53 12.98
C LYS A 307 -6.86 12.83 14.03
N GLU A 308 -5.55 13.06 14.02
CA GLU A 308 -4.62 12.43 14.99
C GLU A 308 -4.90 12.84 16.45
N THR A 309 -5.39 14.05 16.70
CA THR A 309 -5.72 14.53 18.04
C THR A 309 -7.09 14.07 18.54
N PHE A 310 -8.12 14.05 17.68
CA PHE A 310 -9.50 13.84 18.14
C PHE A 310 -10.11 12.47 17.80
N CYS A 311 -9.63 11.76 16.78
CA CYS A 311 -10.24 10.51 16.37
C CYS A 311 -9.88 9.33 17.30
N HIS A 312 -10.86 8.47 17.58
CA HIS A 312 -10.69 7.29 18.43
C HIS A 312 -11.51 6.09 17.90
N LEU A 313 -11.18 4.89 18.37
CA LEU A 313 -11.97 3.67 18.20
C LEU A 313 -12.60 3.18 19.53
N ASP A 314 -12.55 4.03 20.55
CA ASP A 314 -13.21 3.82 21.84
C ASP A 314 -14.74 3.99 21.74
N GLN A 315 -15.49 3.09 22.37
CA GLN A 315 -16.96 3.15 22.45
C GLN A 315 -17.47 3.94 23.65
N ASP A 316 -16.68 4.03 24.72
CA ASP A 316 -17.11 4.62 25.98
C ASP A 316 -16.94 6.16 25.96
N ILE A 317 -16.01 6.67 25.14
CA ILE A 317 -15.89 8.10 24.80
C ILE A 317 -17.10 8.52 23.96
N SER A 318 -18.14 9.02 24.64
CA SER A 318 -19.45 9.36 24.08
C SER A 318 -19.89 10.79 24.45
N GLY A 319 -21.05 11.20 23.94
CA GLY A 319 -21.61 12.54 24.15
C GLY A 319 -20.95 13.62 23.31
N LEU A 320 -21.52 14.82 23.38
CA LEU A 320 -20.98 16.02 22.75
C LEU A 320 -19.89 16.61 23.65
N GLN A 321 -18.69 16.85 23.11
CA GLN A 321 -17.54 17.32 23.88
C GLN A 321 -16.98 18.61 23.28
N ASP A 322 -16.61 19.55 24.14
CA ASP A 322 -15.91 20.77 23.77
C ASP A 322 -14.43 20.47 23.48
N HIS A 323 -13.91 21.01 22.38
CA HIS A 323 -12.54 20.86 21.90
C HIS A 323 -12.02 22.20 21.38
N GLU A 324 -10.70 22.33 21.29
CA GLU A 324 -10.04 23.48 20.68
C GLU A 324 -8.87 23.08 19.79
N PHE A 325 -8.56 23.90 18.80
CA PHE A 325 -7.41 23.71 17.92
C PHE A 325 -6.82 25.05 17.47
N GLN A 326 -5.52 25.04 17.16
CA GLN A 326 -4.81 26.23 16.68
C GLN A 326 -4.60 26.18 15.16
N ILE A 327 -4.65 27.34 14.52
CA ILE A 327 -4.14 27.56 13.15
C ILE A 327 -2.98 28.54 13.24
N ARG A 328 -1.82 28.14 12.71
CA ARG A 328 -0.60 28.95 12.62
C ARG A 328 -0.06 28.90 11.19
N HIS A 329 -0.78 29.52 10.26
CA HIS A 329 -0.34 29.62 8.86
C HIS A 329 0.61 30.82 8.67
N PRO A 330 1.55 30.78 7.71
CA PRO A 330 2.33 31.95 7.35
C PRO A 330 1.43 33.10 6.91
N ASP A 331 1.89 34.33 7.14
CA ASP A 331 1.18 35.59 6.87
C ASP A 331 -0.23 35.71 7.53
N SER A 332 -0.51 34.88 8.55
CA SER A 332 -1.72 34.96 9.37
C SER A 332 -1.37 35.21 10.85
N PRO A 333 -2.31 35.75 11.66
CA PRO A 333 -2.23 35.65 13.11
C PRO A 333 -2.27 34.17 13.55
N ALA A 334 -1.87 33.90 14.80
CA ALA A 334 -2.18 32.63 15.45
C ALA A 334 -3.63 32.65 15.91
N LEU A 335 -4.44 31.71 15.43
CA LEU A 335 -5.87 31.62 15.74
C LEU A 335 -6.15 30.41 16.61
N LEU A 336 -6.91 30.57 17.68
CA LEU A 336 -7.50 29.49 18.48
C LEU A 336 -8.98 29.37 18.15
N TYR A 337 -9.40 28.20 17.68
CA TYR A 337 -10.80 27.87 17.45
C TYR A 337 -11.31 26.92 18.54
N GLN A 338 -12.50 27.22 19.07
CA GLN A 338 -13.27 26.31 19.92
C GLN A 338 -14.45 25.73 19.13
N PHE A 339 -14.76 24.45 19.34
CA PHE A 339 -15.85 23.75 18.68
C PHE A 339 -16.23 22.46 19.42
N ARG A 340 -17.42 21.96 19.15
CA ARG A 340 -17.97 20.72 19.68
C ARG A 340 -17.93 19.59 18.67
N LEU A 341 -17.56 18.40 19.14
CA LEU A 341 -17.60 17.15 18.38
C LEU A 341 -18.29 16.05 19.19
N GLY A 342 -19.04 15.20 18.49
CA GLY A 342 -19.69 14.01 19.04
C GLY A 342 -19.14 12.76 18.36
N ASP A 343 -20.02 12.03 17.69
CA ASP A 343 -19.74 10.74 17.07
C ASP A 343 -18.80 10.80 15.86
N GLU A 344 -18.56 11.99 15.29
CA GLU A 344 -17.69 12.19 14.11
C GLU A 344 -16.27 11.63 14.35
N LYS A 345 -15.80 11.75 15.60
CA LYS A 345 -14.49 11.27 16.09
C LYS A 345 -14.33 9.75 16.02
N LEU A 346 -15.44 9.01 16.13
CA LEU A 346 -15.51 7.55 16.06
C LEU A 346 -15.91 7.07 14.66
N GLN A 347 -16.84 7.77 14.02
CA GLN A 347 -17.33 7.47 12.67
C GLN A 347 -16.21 7.52 11.63
N ALA A 348 -15.32 8.51 11.67
CA ALA A 348 -14.26 8.65 10.67
C ALA A 348 -13.26 7.47 10.68
N PRO A 349 -12.63 7.05 11.79
CA PRO A 349 -11.81 5.84 11.85
C PRO A 349 -12.56 4.57 11.45
N MET A 350 -13.84 4.47 11.82
CA MET A 350 -14.67 3.31 11.46
C MET A 350 -14.89 3.16 9.95
N ALA A 351 -14.66 4.21 9.14
CA ALA A 351 -14.65 4.10 7.68
C ALA A 351 -13.60 3.10 7.15
N LEU A 352 -12.50 2.84 7.87
CA LEU A 352 -11.52 1.78 7.49
C LEU A 352 -12.15 0.37 7.49
N PHE A 353 -13.24 0.16 8.23
CA PHE A 353 -13.99 -1.09 8.28
C PHE A 353 -15.23 -1.09 7.37
N TYR A 354 -15.62 0.10 6.88
CA TYR A 354 -16.75 0.35 5.99
C TYR A 354 -16.35 1.34 4.89
N PRO A 355 -15.38 1.01 4.01
CA PRO A 355 -14.72 1.99 3.13
C PRO A 355 -15.62 2.56 2.02
N ALA A 356 -16.84 2.05 1.85
CA ALA A 356 -17.90 2.73 1.10
C ALA A 356 -18.18 4.16 1.63
N THR A 357 -17.95 4.40 2.92
CA THR A 357 -18.04 5.73 3.57
C THR A 357 -17.06 6.74 2.96
N PHE A 358 -15.98 6.30 2.30
CA PHE A 358 -15.09 7.22 1.59
C PHE A 358 -15.72 7.80 0.33
N GLY A 359 -16.75 7.17 -0.24
CA GLY A 359 -17.46 7.61 -1.44
C GLY A 359 -16.59 7.59 -2.70
N ILE A 360 -15.78 6.53 -2.88
CA ILE A 360 -14.85 6.37 -4.00
C ILE A 360 -15.47 5.39 -5.01
N VAL A 361 -15.70 5.87 -6.23
CA VAL A 361 -16.43 5.15 -7.29
C VAL A 361 -15.57 5.07 -8.56
N GLY A 362 -15.62 3.92 -9.24
CA GLY A 362 -14.93 3.71 -10.52
C GLY A 362 -13.41 3.67 -10.40
N GLN A 363 -12.88 3.10 -9.32
CA GLN A 363 -11.46 2.97 -9.03
C GLN A 363 -11.14 1.53 -8.60
N LYS A 364 -9.93 1.05 -8.86
CA LYS A 364 -9.44 -0.21 -8.28
C LYS A 364 -9.13 0.01 -6.80
N MET A 365 -9.96 -0.56 -5.94
CA MET A 365 -9.91 -0.36 -4.49
C MET A 365 -9.21 -1.49 -3.75
N THR A 366 -9.20 -2.69 -4.34
CA THR A 366 -8.52 -3.87 -3.81
C THR A 366 -7.56 -4.42 -4.87
N ILE A 367 -6.33 -4.71 -4.49
CA ILE A 367 -5.28 -5.26 -5.34
C ILE A 367 -4.83 -6.59 -4.72
N LEU A 368 -4.83 -7.66 -5.51
CA LEU A 368 -4.27 -8.95 -5.15
C LEU A 368 -2.94 -9.17 -5.90
N GLN A 369 -2.09 -10.05 -5.39
CA GLN A 369 -0.90 -10.49 -6.12
C GLN A 369 -1.34 -11.34 -7.33
N HIS A 370 -1.21 -10.79 -8.53
CA HIS A 370 -1.46 -11.53 -9.78
C HIS A 370 -0.29 -12.45 -10.12
N ARG A 371 -0.54 -13.49 -10.94
CA ARG A 371 0.54 -14.25 -11.62
C ARG A 371 1.44 -13.28 -12.38
N SER A 372 2.76 -13.50 -12.34
CA SER A 372 3.72 -12.59 -12.98
C SER A 372 3.43 -12.50 -14.48
N GLN A 373 3.34 -11.28 -15.00
CA GLN A 373 3.58 -11.05 -16.41
C GLN A 373 5.10 -11.13 -16.59
N GLY A 374 5.57 -11.95 -17.52
CA GLY A 374 7.01 -12.20 -17.68
C GLY A 374 7.76 -10.95 -18.12
N ASP A 375 8.97 -10.76 -17.59
CA ASP A 375 9.81 -9.60 -17.89
C ASP A 375 10.51 -9.76 -19.26
N PRO A 376 10.24 -8.90 -20.27
CA PRO A 376 10.88 -8.99 -21.58
C PRO A 376 12.37 -8.62 -21.59
N GLU A 377 12.87 -7.99 -20.52
CA GLU A 377 14.30 -7.68 -20.38
C GLU A 377 15.08 -8.82 -19.70
N ASP A 378 14.40 -9.88 -19.26
CA ASP A 378 14.99 -11.06 -18.67
C ASP A 378 14.85 -12.28 -19.60
N PRO A 379 15.92 -12.67 -20.34
CA PRO A 379 15.87 -13.79 -21.28
C PRO A 379 15.69 -15.15 -20.59
N HIS A 380 15.65 -15.19 -19.25
CA HIS A 380 15.41 -16.38 -18.44
C HIS A 380 14.13 -16.28 -17.58
N ASP A 381 13.27 -15.26 -17.77
CA ASP A 381 11.96 -15.22 -17.12
C ASP A 381 11.05 -16.30 -17.74
N GLU A 382 10.74 -17.31 -16.94
CA GLU A 382 9.92 -18.46 -17.34
C GLU A 382 8.56 -18.04 -17.90
N HIS A 383 7.91 -17.05 -17.30
CA HIS A 383 6.62 -16.55 -17.77
C HIS A 383 6.74 -15.79 -19.09
N TYR A 384 7.88 -15.13 -19.36
CA TYR A 384 8.13 -14.47 -20.64
C TYR A 384 8.40 -15.50 -21.75
N LEU A 385 9.20 -16.53 -21.45
CA LEU A 385 9.48 -17.63 -22.36
C LEU A 385 8.20 -18.40 -22.72
N LEU A 386 7.39 -18.79 -21.73
CA LEU A 386 6.09 -19.44 -21.97
C LEU A 386 5.12 -18.54 -22.78
N ALA A 387 5.04 -17.25 -22.44
CA ALA A 387 4.15 -16.32 -23.15
C ALA A 387 4.59 -16.01 -24.59
N THR A 388 5.88 -16.11 -24.90
CA THR A 388 6.41 -15.91 -26.26
C THR A 388 6.32 -17.19 -27.09
N GLN A 389 6.65 -18.36 -26.52
CA GLN A 389 6.45 -19.67 -27.17
C GLN A 389 4.97 -19.88 -27.56
N SER A 390 4.03 -19.67 -26.62
CA SER A 390 2.60 -19.85 -26.91
C SER A 390 2.10 -18.92 -28.04
N LYS A 391 2.60 -17.67 -28.11
CA LYS A 391 2.30 -16.75 -29.23
C LYS A 391 2.91 -17.21 -30.55
N GLN A 392 4.11 -17.79 -30.52
CA GLN A 392 4.79 -18.30 -31.71
C GLN A 392 4.06 -19.53 -32.27
N GLU A 393 3.59 -20.45 -31.41
CA GLU A 393 2.76 -21.59 -31.80
C GLU A 393 1.40 -21.18 -32.37
N GLN A 394 0.72 -20.21 -31.74
CA GLN A 394 -0.54 -19.66 -32.26
C GLN A 394 -0.34 -19.01 -33.64
N SER A 395 0.77 -18.27 -33.82
CA SER A 395 1.13 -17.66 -35.10
C SER A 395 1.48 -18.71 -36.17
N ALA A 396 2.17 -19.79 -35.78
CA ALA A 396 2.49 -20.91 -36.66
C ALA A 396 1.22 -21.65 -37.12
N LYS A 397 0.28 -21.93 -36.21
CA LYS A 397 -1.04 -22.52 -36.54
C LYS A 397 -1.84 -21.62 -37.50
N ALA A 398 -1.97 -20.32 -37.19
CA ALA A 398 -2.65 -19.37 -38.07
C ALA A 398 -1.99 -19.24 -39.47
N THR A 399 -0.68 -19.47 -39.57
CA THR A 399 0.05 -19.48 -40.86
C THR A 399 -0.13 -20.81 -41.61
N ALA A 400 -0.28 -21.93 -40.89
CA ALA A 400 -0.62 -23.22 -41.47
C ALA A 400 -2.07 -23.25 -42.00
N ASP A 401 -3.03 -22.69 -41.26
CA ASP A 401 -4.43 -22.57 -41.69
C ASP A 401 -4.58 -21.66 -42.92
N ARG A 402 -3.77 -20.59 -43.03
CA ARG A 402 -3.71 -19.79 -44.26
C ARG A 402 -3.12 -20.55 -45.47
N LYS A 403 -2.29 -21.57 -45.25
CA LYS A 403 -1.78 -22.45 -46.32
C LYS A 403 -2.73 -23.60 -46.67
N SER A 404 -3.59 -24.04 -45.75
CA SER A 404 -4.62 -25.06 -46.03
C SER A 404 -5.79 -24.48 -46.85
N MET A 405 -6.10 -23.19 -46.68
CA MET A 405 -7.11 -22.48 -47.47
C MET A 405 -6.67 -22.10 -48.90
N SER A 406 -5.43 -22.40 -49.32
CA SER A 406 -4.92 -22.08 -50.66
C SER A 406 -4.63 -23.33 -51.52
N LYS A 407 -5.70 -24.04 -51.91
CA LYS A 407 -5.69 -24.94 -53.07
C LYS A 407 -6.91 -24.64 -53.96
N PRO A 408 -6.73 -24.35 -55.27
CA PRO A 408 -7.86 -24.19 -56.18
C PRO A 408 -8.53 -25.54 -56.46
N GLY A 409 -9.85 -25.53 -56.57
CA GLY A 409 -10.65 -26.75 -56.66
C GLY A 409 -10.66 -27.40 -58.06
N ALA A 410 -10.89 -28.71 -58.06
CA ALA A 410 -11.43 -29.47 -59.18
C ALA A 410 -12.73 -30.15 -58.71
N PHE A 411 -13.68 -30.37 -59.61
CA PHE A 411 -15.10 -30.64 -59.32
C PHE A 411 -15.52 -32.09 -59.72
N GLU A 412 -16.78 -32.47 -59.43
CA GLU A 412 -17.43 -33.78 -59.72
C GLU A 412 -16.97 -34.96 -58.80
N GLY A 413 -17.70 -36.03 -58.47
CA GLY A 413 -19.09 -36.52 -58.66
C GLY A 413 -19.13 -38.05 -58.41
N GLU A 414 -20.13 -38.74 -57.83
CA GLU A 414 -21.42 -38.39 -57.20
C GLU A 414 -21.88 -39.46 -56.16
N LEU A 415 -22.83 -39.09 -55.28
CA LEU A 415 -23.96 -39.85 -54.67
C LEU A 415 -23.87 -41.32 -54.13
N ARG A 416 -24.70 -41.55 -53.08
CA ARG A 416 -25.08 -42.80 -52.38
C ARG A 416 -24.05 -43.36 -51.36
N GLY A 417 -24.44 -43.97 -50.24
CA GLY A 417 -25.78 -44.34 -49.75
C GLY A 417 -25.85 -44.53 -48.22
N GLN A 418 -26.99 -44.99 -47.70
CA GLN A 418 -27.37 -44.92 -46.28
C GLN A 418 -26.85 -46.04 -45.37
N SER A 419 -27.03 -45.78 -44.07
CA SER A 419 -27.42 -46.71 -42.98
C SER A 419 -26.35 -47.31 -42.06
N SER A 420 -26.77 -47.39 -40.81
CA SER A 420 -26.07 -47.83 -39.60
C SER A 420 -26.19 -49.33 -39.36
N ASP A 421 -25.23 -49.93 -38.65
CA ASP A 421 -25.60 -50.78 -37.51
C ASP A 421 -24.46 -51.01 -36.48
N ILE A 422 -24.78 -51.78 -35.43
CA ILE A 422 -24.18 -51.78 -34.08
C ILE A 422 -23.32 -53.05 -33.79
N SER A 423 -22.41 -52.94 -32.79
CA SER A 423 -21.71 -54.05 -32.09
C SER A 423 -20.59 -54.80 -32.85
N GLU A 424 -19.62 -55.48 -32.22
CA GLU A 424 -19.41 -55.83 -30.79
C GLU A 424 -17.91 -55.90 -30.35
N ARG A 425 -17.70 -56.32 -29.10
CA ARG A 425 -16.47 -56.41 -28.28
C ARG A 425 -15.37 -57.35 -28.83
N ILE A 426 -14.14 -57.18 -28.31
CA ILE A 426 -13.29 -58.27 -27.74
C ILE A 426 -12.12 -57.66 -26.93
N TYR A 427 -11.78 -58.27 -25.79
CA TYR A 427 -10.53 -58.09 -25.02
C TYR A 427 -9.71 -59.39 -25.09
N PRO A 428 -8.39 -59.34 -24.84
CA PRO A 428 -7.79 -60.29 -23.89
C PRO A 428 -6.85 -59.64 -22.86
N GLN A 429 -6.45 -60.44 -21.87
CA GLN A 429 -5.91 -60.02 -20.57
C GLN A 429 -4.56 -60.70 -20.26
N GLU A 430 -3.68 -59.97 -19.55
CA GLU A 430 -2.53 -60.38 -18.69
C GLU A 430 -1.47 -61.39 -19.14
N VAL A 431 -0.20 -61.00 -18.93
CA VAL A 431 0.85 -61.82 -18.28
C VAL A 431 1.71 -60.92 -17.38
N GLU A 432 1.90 -61.26 -16.10
CA GLU A 432 2.90 -60.65 -15.20
C GLU A 432 4.25 -61.39 -15.26
N LEU A 433 5.37 -60.68 -15.04
CA LEU A 433 6.54 -61.16 -14.27
C LEU A 433 7.67 -60.11 -14.15
N GLY A 434 8.14 -59.84 -12.93
CA GLY A 434 9.60 -59.78 -12.66
C GLY A 434 10.34 -58.43 -12.50
N SER A 435 10.20 -57.79 -11.33
CA SER A 435 11.27 -57.15 -10.52
C SER A 435 12.03 -55.86 -10.95
N SER A 436 11.93 -54.88 -10.03
CA SER A 436 13.02 -54.14 -9.33
C SER A 436 13.34 -52.66 -9.65
N GLN A 437 13.34 -51.88 -8.55
CA GLN A 437 14.02 -50.58 -8.26
C GLN A 437 13.64 -49.30 -9.03
N GLY A 438 13.51 -48.20 -8.26
CA GLY A 438 13.85 -46.85 -8.75
C GLY A 438 12.80 -45.74 -8.57
N ASP A 439 12.81 -45.10 -7.40
CA ASP A 439 12.36 -43.73 -7.09
C ASP A 439 10.93 -43.22 -7.40
N CYS A 440 10.45 -42.44 -6.42
CA CYS A 440 9.11 -41.86 -6.38
C CYS A 440 9.12 -40.44 -6.97
N MET A 441 8.48 -40.24 -8.14
CA MET A 441 8.12 -38.90 -8.62
C MET A 441 6.64 -38.64 -8.36
N ILE A 442 6.33 -37.54 -7.65
CA ILE A 442 4.97 -37.05 -7.47
C ILE A 442 4.54 -36.33 -8.77
N PRO A 443 3.45 -36.73 -9.43
CA PRO A 443 2.98 -36.04 -10.62
C PRO A 443 2.30 -34.71 -10.23
N GLY A 444 2.72 -33.62 -10.88
CA GLY A 444 2.05 -32.33 -10.78
C GLY A 444 0.67 -32.38 -11.46
N ASN A 445 -0.38 -32.09 -10.70
CA ASN A 445 -1.76 -32.15 -11.18
C ASN A 445 -2.22 -30.80 -11.77
N ASP A 446 -1.69 -30.45 -12.95
CA ASP A 446 -2.20 -29.35 -13.76
C ASP A 446 -3.18 -29.89 -14.82
N SER A 447 -4.48 -29.89 -14.48
CA SER A 447 -5.55 -30.11 -15.45
C SER A 447 -5.87 -28.80 -16.17
N GLU A 448 -5.77 -28.77 -17.51
CA GLU A 448 -6.15 -27.62 -18.33
C GLU A 448 -7.63 -27.24 -18.10
N GLU A 449 -7.88 -26.09 -17.46
CA GLU A 449 -9.24 -25.59 -17.28
C GLU A 449 -9.78 -24.93 -18.57
N PRO A 450 -11.06 -25.19 -18.92
CA PRO A 450 -11.66 -24.63 -20.12
C PRO A 450 -11.77 -23.11 -20.08
N LEU A 451 -11.56 -22.47 -21.23
CA LEU A 451 -11.51 -21.02 -21.43
C LEU A 451 -12.71 -20.24 -20.84
N THR A 452 -13.88 -20.86 -20.78
CA THR A 452 -15.10 -20.30 -20.17
C THR A 452 -14.99 -20.12 -18.66
N ALA A 453 -14.38 -21.07 -17.93
CA ALA A 453 -14.10 -20.93 -16.51
C ALA A 453 -13.10 -19.79 -16.25
N HIS A 454 -12.10 -19.66 -17.14
CA HIS A 454 -11.11 -18.59 -17.07
C HIS A 454 -11.73 -17.20 -17.29
N MET A 455 -12.75 -17.06 -18.14
CA MET A 455 -13.49 -15.80 -18.33
C MET A 455 -14.41 -15.46 -17.13
N SER A 456 -15.12 -16.44 -16.58
CA SER A 456 -15.96 -16.25 -15.39
C SER A 456 -15.12 -15.87 -14.17
N ARG A 457 -13.98 -16.53 -13.94
CA ARG A 457 -13.06 -16.21 -12.84
C ARG A 457 -12.44 -14.81 -13.00
N LYS A 458 -12.05 -14.42 -14.21
CA LYS A 458 -11.53 -13.07 -14.51
C LYS A 458 -12.57 -11.96 -14.27
N THR A 459 -13.85 -12.25 -14.55
CA THR A 459 -14.96 -11.33 -14.28
C THR A 459 -15.24 -11.20 -12.78
N ALA A 460 -15.26 -12.31 -12.03
CA ALA A 460 -15.42 -12.30 -10.58
C ALA A 460 -14.28 -11.57 -9.85
N ILE A 461 -13.03 -11.79 -10.28
CA ILE A 461 -11.86 -11.06 -9.76
C ILE A 461 -11.99 -9.56 -10.05
N SER A 462 -12.36 -9.15 -11.27
CA SER A 462 -12.57 -7.74 -11.62
C SER A 462 -13.64 -7.05 -10.77
N GLN A 463 -14.74 -7.75 -10.45
CA GLN A 463 -15.78 -7.25 -9.54
C GLN A 463 -15.30 -7.11 -8.08
N PHE A 464 -14.42 -8.00 -7.62
CA PHE A 464 -13.79 -7.91 -6.30
C PHE A 464 -12.82 -6.72 -6.21
N GLU A 465 -12.03 -6.47 -7.26
CA GLU A 465 -11.06 -5.37 -7.32
C GLU A 465 -11.69 -3.96 -7.28
N GLY A 466 -12.86 -3.79 -7.91
CA GLY A 466 -13.60 -2.52 -7.91
C GLY A 466 -14.30 -2.18 -6.59
N LYS A 467 -14.46 -3.15 -5.68
CA LYS A 467 -15.14 -2.97 -4.39
C LYS A 467 -14.11 -2.81 -3.26
N ALA A 468 -14.23 -1.73 -2.50
CA ALA A 468 -13.39 -1.52 -1.33
C ALA A 468 -13.73 -2.54 -0.24
N LEU A 469 -12.77 -3.40 0.11
CA LEU A 469 -12.88 -4.37 1.20
C LEU A 469 -12.54 -3.70 2.54
N GLY A 470 -13.37 -3.88 3.57
CA GLY A 470 -13.10 -3.35 4.91
C GLY A 470 -11.95 -4.08 5.61
N LEU A 471 -11.18 -3.37 6.43
CA LEU A 471 -9.92 -3.85 7.03
C LEU A 471 -10.05 -5.20 7.74
N ASP A 472 -11.07 -5.38 8.57
CA ASP A 472 -11.32 -6.64 9.27
C ASP A 472 -11.61 -7.80 8.31
N LYS A 473 -12.35 -7.56 7.22
CA LYS A 473 -12.61 -8.56 6.17
C LYS A 473 -11.35 -8.89 5.38
N ALA A 474 -10.47 -7.91 5.14
CA ALA A 474 -9.21 -8.12 4.43
C ALA A 474 -8.25 -9.00 5.25
N ILE A 475 -8.17 -8.79 6.57
CA ILE A 475 -7.39 -9.63 7.50
C ILE A 475 -7.91 -11.07 7.46
N LEU A 476 -9.22 -11.28 7.63
CA LEU A 476 -9.81 -12.62 7.59
C LEU A 476 -9.58 -13.32 6.25
N HIS A 477 -9.71 -12.61 5.12
CA HIS A 477 -9.43 -13.13 3.79
C HIS A 477 -7.95 -13.47 3.60
N SER A 478 -7.02 -12.62 4.05
CA SER A 478 -5.57 -12.89 4.01
C SER A 478 -5.24 -14.20 4.72
N ILE A 479 -5.75 -14.36 5.94
CA ILE A 479 -5.52 -15.57 6.76
C ILE A 479 -6.16 -16.79 6.10
N ASP A 480 -7.38 -16.69 5.56
CA ASP A 480 -8.03 -17.83 4.92
C ASP A 480 -7.33 -18.32 3.64
N CYS A 481 -6.57 -17.46 2.97
CA CYS A 481 -5.70 -17.82 1.85
C CYS A 481 -4.38 -18.52 2.25
N CYS A 482 -4.11 -18.77 3.54
CA CYS A 482 -2.99 -19.62 3.98
C CYS A 482 -3.23 -21.08 3.58
N ALA A 483 -2.16 -21.78 3.20
CA ALA A 483 -2.24 -23.14 2.66
C ALA A 483 -2.55 -24.23 3.71
N SER A 484 -2.15 -24.03 4.97
CA SER A 484 -2.37 -24.99 6.06
C SER A 484 -3.21 -24.39 7.18
N ASP A 485 -4.02 -25.22 7.84
CA ASP A 485 -4.80 -24.83 9.02
C ASP A 485 -3.90 -24.48 10.22
N ASP A 486 -2.68 -25.01 10.30
CA ASP A 486 -1.71 -24.67 11.34
C ASP A 486 -1.10 -23.28 11.12
N THR A 487 -0.77 -22.92 9.88
CA THR A 487 -0.44 -21.53 9.50
C THR A 487 -1.63 -20.63 9.84
N LYS A 488 -2.88 -21.01 9.50
CA LYS A 488 -4.08 -20.22 9.88
C LYS A 488 -4.16 -19.98 11.39
N LYS A 489 -3.93 -21.00 12.23
CA LYS A 489 -3.90 -20.83 13.71
C LYS A 489 -2.83 -19.83 14.14
N LYS A 490 -1.60 -19.92 13.63
CA LYS A 490 -0.50 -18.96 13.91
C LYS A 490 -0.92 -17.53 13.55
N MET A 491 -1.48 -17.33 12.36
CA MET A 491 -1.87 -16.01 11.86
C MET A 491 -3.09 -15.42 12.58
N TYR A 492 -4.00 -16.25 13.09
CA TYR A 492 -5.09 -15.80 13.98
C TYR A 492 -4.58 -15.46 15.39
N SER A 493 -3.56 -16.17 15.87
CA SER A 493 -2.97 -15.92 17.19
C SER A 493 -2.17 -14.62 17.21
N SER A 494 -1.41 -14.31 16.15
CA SER A 494 -0.60 -13.09 16.06
C SER A 494 -0.95 -12.23 14.84
N ILE A 495 -1.62 -11.09 15.08
CA ILE A 495 -1.94 -10.07 14.08
C ILE A 495 -1.17 -8.78 14.43
N LEU A 496 -0.10 -8.49 13.70
CA LEU A 496 0.70 -7.28 13.87
C LEU A 496 0.16 -6.14 13.02
N VAL A 497 -0.24 -5.04 13.65
CA VAL A 497 -0.61 -3.79 12.97
C VAL A 497 0.56 -2.82 13.03
N VAL A 498 1.00 -2.34 11.87
CA VAL A 498 2.05 -1.33 11.71
C VAL A 498 1.54 -0.14 10.89
N GLY A 499 2.38 0.88 10.73
CA GLY A 499 2.04 2.09 9.99
C GLY A 499 1.31 3.14 10.83
N GLY A 500 1.14 4.34 10.26
CA GLY A 500 0.59 5.50 10.98
C GLY A 500 -0.93 5.63 10.96
N GLY A 501 -1.60 4.94 10.04
CA GLY A 501 -3.01 5.18 9.68
C GLY A 501 -4.03 4.55 10.62
N LEU A 502 -3.63 3.70 11.56
CA LEU A 502 -4.50 3.11 12.60
C LEU A 502 -4.05 3.46 14.04
N MET A 503 -3.25 4.51 14.23
CA MET A 503 -2.76 4.96 15.55
C MET A 503 -3.84 5.65 16.43
N PHE A 504 -5.09 5.18 16.37
CA PHE A 504 -6.21 5.73 17.15
C PHE A 504 -6.26 5.15 18.57
N HIS A 505 -6.74 5.94 19.53
CA HIS A 505 -7.04 5.43 20.88
C HIS A 505 -8.01 4.23 20.81
N LYS A 506 -7.72 3.16 21.55
CA LYS A 506 -8.43 1.86 21.54
C LYS A 506 -8.48 1.10 20.20
N ALA A 507 -7.59 1.40 19.25
CA ALA A 507 -7.53 0.68 17.97
C ALA A 507 -7.27 -0.84 18.13
N GLN A 508 -6.40 -1.22 19.07
CA GLN A 508 -6.02 -2.61 19.31
C GLN A 508 -7.22 -3.46 19.77
N GLU A 509 -7.85 -3.06 20.87
CA GLU A 509 -8.99 -3.77 21.46
C GLU A 509 -10.23 -3.72 20.55
N PHE A 510 -10.41 -2.63 19.80
CA PHE A 510 -11.47 -2.52 18.80
C PHE A 510 -11.28 -3.52 17.65
N LEU A 511 -10.07 -3.62 17.08
CA LEU A 511 -9.78 -4.56 16.00
C LEU A 511 -9.88 -6.00 16.50
N GLN A 512 -9.27 -6.32 17.64
CA GLN A 512 -9.30 -7.66 18.25
C GLN A 512 -10.75 -8.14 18.48
N HIS A 513 -11.60 -7.29 19.04
CA HIS A 513 -13.03 -7.56 19.21
C HIS A 513 -13.75 -7.81 17.88
N ARG A 514 -13.37 -7.14 16.79
CA ARG A 514 -13.97 -7.36 15.46
C ARG A 514 -13.49 -8.65 14.80
N ILE A 515 -12.22 -9.01 14.95
CA ILE A 515 -11.68 -10.29 14.47
C ILE A 515 -12.35 -11.45 15.22
N LEU A 516 -12.35 -11.43 16.56
CA LEU A 516 -12.97 -12.48 17.38
C LEU A 516 -14.44 -12.75 17.00
N ASN A 517 -15.22 -11.71 16.68
CA ASN A 517 -16.63 -11.84 16.34
C ASN A 517 -16.91 -12.15 14.86
N LYS A 518 -15.90 -12.18 14.00
CA LYS A 518 -16.05 -12.46 12.55
C LYS A 518 -15.20 -13.62 12.03
N MET A 519 -14.21 -14.07 12.79
CA MET A 519 -13.42 -15.25 12.46
C MET A 519 -14.32 -16.50 12.42
N PRO A 520 -13.97 -17.54 11.63
CA PRO A 520 -14.75 -18.77 11.56
C PRO A 520 -14.91 -19.45 12.94
N PRO A 521 -16.12 -19.92 13.32
CA PRO A 521 -16.35 -20.61 14.59
C PRO A 521 -15.57 -21.93 14.79
N SER A 522 -14.99 -22.49 13.72
CA SER A 522 -14.02 -23.58 13.80
C SER A 522 -12.73 -23.10 14.47
N PHE A 523 -12.06 -22.10 13.88
CA PHE A 523 -10.82 -21.54 14.41
C PHE A 523 -11.02 -20.87 15.78
N ARG A 524 -12.15 -20.20 16.04
CA ARG A 524 -12.42 -19.56 17.34
C ARG A 524 -12.43 -20.54 18.53
N ARG A 525 -12.62 -21.85 18.29
CA ARG A 525 -12.59 -22.89 19.33
C ARG A 525 -11.21 -23.55 19.51
N VAL A 526 -10.30 -23.36 18.56
CA VAL A 526 -8.98 -24.03 18.51
C VAL A 526 -7.84 -23.05 18.78
N VAL A 527 -8.02 -21.77 18.42
CA VAL A 527 -7.08 -20.69 18.73
C VAL A 527 -7.35 -20.20 20.15
N GLU A 528 -6.42 -20.48 21.07
CA GLU A 528 -6.54 -20.14 22.50
C GLU A 528 -6.70 -18.63 22.74
N ASN A 529 -5.92 -17.82 22.01
CA ASN A 529 -5.94 -16.37 22.06
C ASN A 529 -5.82 -15.77 20.64
N VAL A 530 -6.61 -14.75 20.35
CA VAL A 530 -6.40 -13.87 19.19
C VAL A 530 -5.75 -12.60 19.72
N GLU A 531 -4.48 -12.39 19.44
CA GLU A 531 -3.75 -11.18 19.83
C GLU A 531 -3.62 -10.23 18.63
N VAL A 532 -4.07 -8.99 18.83
CA VAL A 532 -3.73 -7.89 17.93
C VAL A 532 -2.63 -7.08 18.61
N ILE A 533 -1.51 -6.92 17.93
CA ILE A 533 -0.32 -6.24 18.45
C ILE A 533 -0.18 -4.93 17.67
N THR A 534 -0.38 -3.78 18.33
CA THR A 534 -0.19 -2.47 17.68
C THR A 534 1.14 -1.81 18.04
N ARG A 535 1.64 -2.00 19.26
CA ARG A 535 2.91 -1.42 19.75
C ARG A 535 3.84 -2.51 20.30
N PRO A 536 4.44 -3.37 19.44
CA PRO A 536 5.41 -4.34 19.91
C PRO A 536 6.58 -3.61 20.59
N LYS A 537 6.93 -4.03 21.82
CA LYS A 537 8.02 -3.43 22.61
C LYS A 537 7.87 -1.91 22.82
N ASP A 538 6.63 -1.41 22.89
CA ASP A 538 6.24 0.01 22.94
C ASP A 538 6.87 0.89 21.84
N MET A 539 7.21 0.31 20.69
CA MET A 539 7.77 1.06 19.57
C MET A 539 6.68 1.79 18.77
N ASP A 540 7.05 2.93 18.18
CA ASP A 540 6.22 3.66 17.22
C ASP A 540 5.87 2.75 16.01
N PRO A 541 4.58 2.48 15.73
CA PRO A 541 4.14 1.62 14.63
C PRO A 541 4.66 2.04 13.26
N ARG A 542 4.94 3.35 13.08
CA ARG A 542 5.48 3.94 11.86
C ARG A 542 6.92 3.50 11.56
N LEU A 543 7.66 3.05 12.58
CA LEU A 543 9.11 2.80 12.49
C LEU A 543 9.46 1.31 12.45
N ILE A 544 8.54 0.40 12.77
CA ILE A 544 8.79 -1.04 12.94
C ILE A 544 9.46 -1.64 11.69
N ALA A 545 8.88 -1.45 10.50
CA ALA A 545 9.46 -2.01 9.28
C ALA A 545 10.86 -1.43 8.98
N TRP A 546 11.07 -0.12 9.16
CA TRP A 546 12.42 0.46 8.98
C TRP A 546 13.44 -0.15 9.97
N LYS A 547 13.06 -0.32 11.24
CA LYS A 547 13.90 -0.98 12.25
C LYS A 547 14.20 -2.44 11.88
N GLY A 548 13.27 -3.17 11.27
CA GLY A 548 13.55 -4.50 10.76
C GLY A 548 14.46 -4.53 9.53
N GLY A 549 14.45 -3.47 8.71
CA GLY A 549 15.48 -3.25 7.68
C GLY A 549 16.87 -3.04 8.30
N ALA A 550 16.95 -2.35 9.44
CA ALA A 550 18.19 -2.22 10.21
C ALA A 550 18.62 -3.54 10.88
N VAL A 551 17.68 -4.34 11.39
CA VAL A 551 17.96 -5.70 11.93
C VAL A 551 18.45 -6.63 10.82
N LEU A 552 17.84 -6.58 9.62
CA LEU A 552 18.27 -7.34 8.45
C LEU A 552 19.76 -7.10 8.14
N ALA A 553 20.25 -5.86 8.26
CA ALA A 553 21.66 -5.51 8.07
C ALA A 553 22.65 -6.29 8.94
N CYS A 554 22.17 -6.91 10.02
CA CYS A 554 22.96 -7.62 11.03
C CYS A 554 22.76 -9.16 11.02
N LEU A 555 21.90 -9.71 10.15
CA LEU A 555 21.72 -11.16 10.04
C LEU A 555 22.83 -11.81 9.20
N ASP A 556 23.27 -13.02 9.55
CA ASP A 556 24.35 -13.70 8.82
C ASP A 556 23.97 -14.04 7.37
N THR A 557 22.72 -14.46 7.13
CA THR A 557 22.17 -14.76 5.80
C THR A 557 22.18 -13.55 4.85
N THR A 558 22.22 -12.34 5.39
CA THR A 558 22.26 -11.09 4.62
C THR A 558 23.53 -10.92 3.80
N GLN A 559 24.62 -11.64 4.14
CA GLN A 559 25.88 -11.58 3.40
C GLN A 559 25.71 -12.04 1.94
N GLU A 560 24.78 -12.97 1.68
CA GLU A 560 24.53 -13.56 0.36
C GLU A 560 23.57 -12.72 -0.51
N LEU A 561 22.79 -11.83 0.10
CA LEU A 561 21.72 -11.06 -0.55
C LEU A 561 22.20 -9.80 -1.29
N TRP A 562 23.43 -9.34 -1.02
CA TRP A 562 23.94 -8.09 -1.60
C TRP A 562 24.09 -8.20 -3.12
N ILE A 563 23.47 -7.28 -3.85
CA ILE A 563 23.70 -7.05 -5.28
C ILE A 563 24.67 -5.88 -5.41
N TYR A 564 25.88 -6.12 -5.93
CA TYR A 564 26.91 -5.09 -6.05
C TYR A 564 26.86 -4.35 -7.39
N GLN A 565 27.39 -3.12 -7.41
CA GLN A 565 27.37 -2.22 -8.58
C GLN A 565 27.83 -2.89 -9.89
N ARG A 566 28.97 -3.59 -9.85
CA ARG A 566 29.56 -4.28 -11.03
C ARG A 566 28.70 -5.46 -11.52
N GLU A 567 27.99 -6.12 -10.61
CA GLU A 567 27.12 -7.25 -10.95
C GLU A 567 25.84 -6.75 -11.60
N TRP A 568 25.23 -5.69 -11.05
CA TRP A 568 24.09 -5.02 -11.68
C TRP A 568 24.43 -4.49 -13.07
N GLN A 569 25.58 -3.84 -13.24
CA GLN A 569 26.03 -3.34 -14.54
C GLN A 569 26.23 -4.46 -15.58
N ARG A 570 26.57 -5.68 -15.15
CA ARG A 570 26.85 -6.83 -16.03
C ARG A 570 25.62 -7.71 -16.31
N PHE A 571 24.73 -7.85 -15.33
CA PHE A 571 23.64 -8.83 -15.35
C PHE A 571 22.24 -8.23 -15.15
N GLY A 572 22.13 -7.00 -14.63
CA GLY A 572 20.87 -6.30 -14.41
C GLY A 572 19.85 -7.10 -13.59
N VAL A 573 18.61 -7.14 -14.10
CA VAL A 573 17.43 -7.78 -13.46
C VAL A 573 17.69 -9.22 -13.01
N ARG A 574 18.56 -9.96 -13.70
CA ARG A 574 18.98 -11.31 -13.31
C ARG A 574 19.41 -11.41 -11.84
N MET A 575 20.04 -10.37 -11.29
CA MET A 575 20.48 -10.38 -9.90
C MET A 575 19.33 -10.29 -8.90
N LEU A 576 18.18 -9.69 -9.27
CA LEU A 576 16.97 -9.75 -8.44
C LEU A 576 16.34 -11.14 -8.47
N ARG A 577 16.37 -11.84 -9.62
CA ARG A 577 15.90 -13.23 -9.72
C ARG A 577 16.77 -14.21 -8.93
N GLU A 578 18.08 -13.98 -8.87
CA GLU A 578 19.06 -14.89 -8.25
C GLU A 578 19.40 -14.58 -6.78
N ARG A 579 19.26 -13.33 -6.31
CA ARG A 579 19.65 -12.91 -4.94
C ARG A 579 18.58 -12.20 -4.11
N ALA A 580 17.36 -11.98 -4.61
CA ALA A 580 16.31 -11.48 -3.74
C ALA A 580 15.94 -12.52 -2.66
N ALA A 581 15.80 -12.08 -1.41
CA ALA A 581 15.36 -12.93 -0.29
C ALA A 581 13.92 -13.45 -0.42
N PHE A 582 13.18 -12.91 -1.39
CA PHE A 582 11.83 -13.33 -1.78
C PHE A 582 11.87 -13.75 -3.26
N VAL A 583 11.01 -14.69 -3.64
CA VAL A 583 10.86 -15.07 -5.05
C VAL A 583 10.43 -13.83 -5.85
N TRP A 584 11.24 -13.43 -6.83
CA TRP A 584 11.00 -12.32 -7.76
C TRP A 584 9.80 -12.60 -8.67
#